data_AF-A0A0N4XIJ8-F1
#
_entry.id   AF-A0A0N4XIJ8-F1
#
_cell.length_a   1.000
_cell.length_b   1.000
_cell.length_c   1.000
_cell.angle_alpha   90.00
_cell.angle_beta   90.00
_cell.angle_gamma   90.00
#
_symmetry.space_group_name_H-M   'P 1'
#
loop_
_entity.id
_entity.type
_entity.pdbx_description
1 polymer ?
#
loop_
_entity_poly.entity_id
_entity_poly.type
_entity_poly.pdbx_seq_one_letter_code
_entity_poly.pdbx_strand_id
1 'polypeptide(L)'
;MEEIPEPPPSSRCALCTCNIPVKLSYSDVLILEQFMREDGTVLPRQLTGLCRRQQLRLERCVMQAHWAGLFPDRTIPEFDRAGYKRFNRYWNDDMDMYRIKEKQEVGSWYYVKRYPTGNQRVPHRKEKKH
;
A
#
# COMPACT_ATOMS: atom_id res chain seq x y z
N MET A 1 -20.47 -32.77 -11.52
CA MET A 1 -20.09 -32.17 -10.23
C MET A 1 -18.76 -32.79 -9.91
N GLU A 2 -17.66 -32.14 -10.29
CA GLU A 2 -16.33 -32.64 -9.93
C GLU A 2 -16.11 -32.32 -8.45
N GLU A 3 -15.87 -33.36 -7.65
CA GLU A 3 -15.50 -33.22 -6.25
C GLU A 3 -14.09 -32.59 -6.18
N ILE A 4 -14.01 -31.41 -5.57
CA ILE A 4 -12.75 -30.76 -5.26
C ILE A 4 -12.10 -31.56 -4.12
N PRO A 5 -10.94 -32.21 -4.32
CA PRO A 5 -10.32 -33.03 -3.28
C PRO A 5 -9.94 -32.16 -2.07
N GLU A 6 -10.32 -32.61 -0.86
CA GLU A 6 -9.98 -31.92 0.37
C GLU A 6 -8.45 -31.90 0.57
N PRO A 7 -7.84 -30.73 0.84
CA PRO A 7 -6.40 -30.63 1.01
C PRO A 7 -5.97 -31.40 2.28
N PRO A 8 -4.80 -32.07 2.24
CA PRO A 8 -4.31 -32.87 3.37
C PRO A 8 -4.12 -32.00 4.62
N PRO A 9 -4.29 -32.55 5.83
CA PRO A 9 -4.14 -31.81 7.08
C PRO A 9 -2.65 -31.59 7.39
N SER A 10 -1.98 -30.72 6.64
CA SER A 10 -0.68 -30.20 7.00
C SER A 10 -0.88 -29.07 8.03
N SER A 11 -0.13 -29.12 9.12
CA SER A 11 -0.21 -28.12 10.21
C SER A 11 0.25 -26.71 9.81
N ARG A 12 0.65 -26.51 8.54
CA ARG A 12 1.29 -25.30 8.02
C ARG A 12 0.71 -24.99 6.63
N CYS A 13 0.48 -23.70 6.38
CA CYS A 13 -0.05 -23.23 5.11
C CYS A 13 0.93 -23.41 3.94
N ALA A 14 0.46 -23.40 2.69
CA ALA A 14 1.31 -23.56 1.50
C ALA A 14 2.54 -22.62 1.48
N LEU A 15 2.33 -21.32 1.77
CA LEU A 15 3.41 -20.33 1.86
C LEU A 15 4.28 -20.45 3.13
N CYS A 16 3.82 -21.22 4.12
CA CYS A 16 4.50 -21.48 5.38
C CYS A 16 5.37 -22.75 5.32
N THR A 17 4.99 -23.71 4.46
CA THR A 17 5.69 -24.98 4.24
C THR A 17 6.84 -24.89 3.24
N CYS A 18 6.90 -23.82 2.45
CA CYS A 18 8.01 -23.61 1.53
C CYS A 18 9.34 -23.57 2.32
N ASN A 19 10.27 -24.47 1.97
CA ASN A 19 11.62 -24.52 2.54
C ASN A 19 12.49 -23.29 2.20
N ILE A 20 11.95 -22.37 1.42
CA ILE A 20 12.60 -21.11 1.06
C ILE A 20 11.97 -20.02 1.93
N PRO A 21 12.74 -19.18 2.64
CA PRO A 21 12.22 -18.01 3.34
C PRO A 21 11.78 -16.96 2.31
N VAL A 22 10.72 -17.24 1.55
CA VAL A 22 10.15 -16.29 0.60
C VAL A 22 9.38 -15.26 1.41
N LYS A 23 10.03 -14.13 1.66
CA LYS A 23 9.33 -12.92 2.00
C LYS A 23 8.56 -12.49 0.74
N LEU A 24 7.31 -12.94 0.62
CA LEU A 24 6.41 -12.55 -0.47
C LEU A 24 6.45 -11.03 -0.65
N SER A 25 6.71 -10.61 -1.88
CA SER A 25 6.82 -9.22 -2.31
C SER A 25 5.75 -8.92 -3.37
N TYR A 26 5.45 -7.64 -3.58
CA TYR A 26 4.49 -7.22 -4.62
C TYR A 26 5.01 -7.48 -6.05
N SER A 27 6.33 -7.64 -6.23
CA SER A 27 6.94 -7.97 -7.51
C SER A 27 6.80 -9.44 -7.91
N ASP A 28 6.42 -10.33 -6.98
CA ASP A 28 6.28 -11.77 -7.22
C ASP A 28 4.96 -12.09 -7.95
N VAL A 29 4.73 -11.44 -9.09
CA VAL A 29 3.48 -11.48 -9.86
C VAL A 29 2.99 -12.89 -10.15
N LEU A 30 3.89 -13.82 -10.50
CA LEU A 30 3.54 -15.22 -10.81
C LEU A 30 2.97 -15.98 -9.61
N ILE A 31 3.41 -15.65 -8.39
CA ILE A 31 2.87 -16.26 -7.17
C ILE A 31 1.54 -15.60 -6.82
N LEU A 32 1.48 -14.26 -6.89
CA LEU A 32 0.27 -13.51 -6.59
C LEU A 32 -0.90 -13.90 -7.50
N GLU A 33 -0.62 -14.12 -8.79
CA GLU A 33 -1.61 -14.50 -9.81
C GLU A 33 -2.35 -15.80 -9.47
N GLN A 34 -1.68 -16.75 -8.81
CA GLN A 34 -2.27 -18.02 -8.39
C GLN A 34 -3.36 -17.87 -7.32
N PHE A 35 -3.33 -16.76 -6.57
CA PHE A 35 -4.28 -16.48 -5.48
C PHE A 35 -5.30 -15.39 -5.85
N MET A 36 -5.38 -15.02 -7.14
CA MET A 36 -6.32 -14.02 -7.65
C MET A 36 -7.34 -14.64 -8.60
N ARG A 37 -8.50 -13.98 -8.69
CA ARG A 37 -9.46 -14.20 -9.78
C ARG A 37 -8.97 -13.53 -11.06
N GLU A 38 -9.69 -13.78 -12.16
CA GLU A 38 -9.49 -13.10 -13.43
C GLU A 38 -9.65 -11.58 -13.29
N ASP A 39 -10.60 -11.14 -12.47
CA ASP A 39 -10.84 -9.71 -12.18
C ASP A 39 -9.74 -9.04 -11.33
N GLY A 40 -8.75 -9.78 -10.84
CA GLY A 40 -7.66 -9.25 -9.99
C GLY A 40 -8.00 -9.12 -8.50
N THR A 41 -9.17 -9.60 -8.08
CA THR A 41 -9.54 -9.72 -6.67
C THR A 41 -8.90 -10.95 -6.02
N VAL A 42 -8.51 -10.83 -4.76
CA VAL A 42 -7.88 -11.93 -4.01
C VAL A 42 -8.91 -12.99 -3.63
N LEU A 43 -8.52 -14.26 -3.75
CA LEU A 43 -9.35 -15.38 -3.31
C LEU A 43 -9.53 -15.38 -1.78
N PRO A 44 -10.73 -15.73 -1.28
CA PRO A 44 -10.99 -15.79 0.16
C PRO A 44 -10.16 -16.88 0.83
N ARG A 45 -9.82 -16.66 2.11
CA ARG A 45 -8.94 -17.55 2.90
C ARG A 45 -9.39 -19.02 2.92
N GLN A 46 -10.70 -19.25 2.88
CA GLN A 46 -11.30 -20.59 2.87
C GLN A 46 -10.90 -21.38 1.63
N LEU A 47 -10.70 -20.70 0.49
CA LEU A 47 -10.28 -21.32 -0.76
C LEU A 47 -8.75 -21.37 -0.89
N THR A 48 -8.05 -20.32 -0.43
CA THR A 48 -6.57 -20.29 -0.52
C THR A 48 -5.89 -21.23 0.47
N GLY A 49 -6.57 -21.60 1.56
CA GLY A 49 -5.99 -22.45 2.62
C GLY A 49 -4.82 -21.79 3.38
N LEU A 50 -4.64 -20.47 3.23
CA LEU A 50 -3.53 -19.76 3.85
C LEU A 50 -3.78 -19.46 5.34
N CYS A 51 -2.70 -19.38 6.11
CA CYS A 51 -2.80 -18.88 7.49
C CYS A 51 -3.16 -17.40 7.46
N ARG A 52 -3.81 -16.90 8.53
CA ARG A 52 -4.25 -15.50 8.61
C ARG A 52 -3.14 -14.49 8.32
N ARG A 53 -1.92 -14.76 8.79
CA ARG A 53 -0.76 -13.87 8.59
C ARG A 53 -0.37 -13.78 7.12
N GLN A 54 -0.29 -14.92 6.43
CA GLN A 54 0.09 -14.97 5.02
C GLN A 54 -1.02 -14.43 4.12
N GLN A 55 -2.29 -14.69 4.45
CA GLN A 55 -3.42 -14.11 3.73
C GLN A 55 -3.37 -12.57 3.75
N LEU A 56 -3.20 -11.96 4.93
CA LEU A 56 -3.08 -10.49 5.05
C LEU A 56 -1.88 -9.93 4.30
N ARG A 57 -0.75 -10.64 4.33
CA ARG A 57 0.44 -10.26 3.58
C ARG A 57 0.18 -10.29 2.08
N LEU A 58 -0.46 -11.36 1.59
CA LEU A 58 -0.81 -11.53 0.20
C LEU A 58 -1.75 -10.43 -0.29
N GLU A 59 -2.79 -10.11 0.48
CA GLU A 59 -3.72 -9.02 0.18
C GLU A 59 -3.01 -7.66 0.02
N ARG A 60 -2.05 -7.36 0.91
CA ARG A 60 -1.23 -6.14 0.80
C ARG A 60 -0.34 -6.15 -0.43
N CYS A 61 0.34 -7.26 -0.71
CA CYS A 61 1.21 -7.37 -1.88
C CYS A 61 0.41 -7.25 -3.19
N VAL A 62 -0.78 -7.82 -3.27
CA VAL A 62 -1.67 -7.67 -4.44
C VAL A 62 -2.10 -6.22 -4.61
N MET A 63 -2.52 -5.53 -3.55
CA MET A 63 -2.86 -4.11 -3.61
C MET A 63 -1.67 -3.24 -4.04
N GLN A 64 -0.49 -3.52 -3.50
CA GLN A 64 0.75 -2.85 -3.88
C GLN A 64 1.10 -3.07 -5.35
N ALA A 65 0.93 -4.28 -5.86
CA ALA A 65 1.18 -4.65 -7.26
C ALA A 65 0.20 -3.97 -8.21
N HIS A 66 -1.08 -3.89 -7.85
CA HIS A 66 -2.08 -3.12 -8.60
C HIS A 66 -1.69 -1.64 -8.70
N TRP A 67 -1.28 -1.03 -7.59
CA TRP A 67 -0.86 0.38 -7.56
C TRP A 67 0.49 0.65 -8.22
N ALA A 68 1.39 -0.33 -8.22
CA ALA A 68 2.63 -0.31 -9.00
C ALA A 68 2.38 -0.56 -10.49
N GLY A 69 1.21 -1.06 -10.83
CA GLY A 69 0.76 -1.25 -12.20
C GLY A 69 1.20 -2.54 -12.86
N LEU A 70 1.48 -3.58 -12.07
CA LEU A 70 1.99 -4.88 -12.52
C LEU A 70 0.90 -5.81 -13.10
N PHE A 71 -0.37 -5.50 -12.88
CA PHE A 71 -1.52 -6.25 -13.40
C PHE A 71 -2.39 -5.37 -14.30
N PRO A 72 -1.97 -5.07 -15.55
CA PRO A 72 -2.75 -4.22 -16.46
C PRO A 72 -4.07 -4.86 -16.89
N ASP A 73 -4.08 -6.18 -17.07
CA ASP A 73 -5.24 -6.92 -17.63
C ASP A 73 -6.30 -7.27 -16.58
N ARG A 74 -5.97 -7.11 -15.30
CA ARG A 74 -6.81 -7.51 -14.16
C ARG A 74 -7.14 -6.31 -13.27
N THR A 75 -7.58 -5.21 -13.88
CA THR A 75 -7.86 -3.95 -13.18
C THR A 75 -9.36 -3.77 -12.93
N ILE A 76 -9.70 -3.53 -11.67
CA ILE A 76 -11.04 -3.11 -11.23
C ILE A 76 -11.09 -1.58 -11.22
N PRO A 77 -12.26 -0.93 -11.37
CA PRO A 77 -12.36 0.54 -11.38
C PRO A 77 -11.74 1.24 -10.15
N GLU A 78 -11.67 0.54 -9.02
CA GLU A 78 -11.03 1.04 -7.79
C GLU A 78 -9.52 1.29 -7.94
N PHE A 79 -8.88 0.52 -8.84
CA PHE A 79 -7.46 0.65 -9.21
C PHE A 79 -7.24 1.59 -10.40
N ASP A 80 -8.26 2.37 -10.80
CA ASP A 80 -8.11 3.38 -11.84
C ASP A 80 -6.92 4.30 -11.54
N ARG A 81 -6.06 4.48 -12.55
CA ARG A 81 -4.84 5.28 -12.49
C ARG A 81 -5.09 6.79 -12.73
N ALA A 82 -6.35 7.24 -12.68
CA ALA A 82 -6.67 8.66 -12.81
C ALA A 82 -5.98 9.55 -11.75
N GLY A 83 -5.70 10.81 -12.13
CA GLY A 83 -5.13 11.82 -11.25
C GLY A 83 -3.71 11.48 -10.76
N TYR A 84 -3.48 11.59 -9.45
CA TYR A 84 -2.17 11.32 -8.84
C TYR A 84 -1.82 9.83 -8.77
N LYS A 85 -2.74 8.92 -9.13
CA LYS A 85 -2.51 7.48 -9.19
C LYS A 85 -1.74 7.03 -10.44
N ARG A 86 -1.56 7.91 -11.43
CA ARG A 86 -0.80 7.63 -12.67
C ARG A 86 0.71 7.55 -12.50
N PHE A 87 1.25 8.11 -11.43
CA PHE A 87 2.68 8.16 -11.20
C PHE A 87 3.20 6.82 -10.67
N ASN A 88 4.39 6.42 -11.11
CA ASN A 88 5.02 5.16 -10.70
C ASN A 88 5.16 5.08 -9.18
N ARG A 89 4.75 3.95 -8.60
CA ARG A 89 4.86 3.65 -7.17
C ARG A 89 5.58 2.34 -6.96
N TYR A 90 6.51 2.33 -6.01
CA TYR A 90 7.28 1.17 -5.62
C TYR A 90 7.29 1.05 -4.11
N TRP A 91 7.41 -0.19 -3.62
CA TRP A 91 7.34 -0.52 -2.20
C TRP A 91 8.59 -1.29 -1.79
N ASN A 92 9.08 -1.06 -0.58
CA ASN A 92 10.20 -1.83 -0.06
C ASN A 92 9.76 -3.17 0.56
N ASP A 93 8.58 -3.21 1.18
CA ASP A 93 7.98 -4.41 1.76
C ASP A 93 6.44 -4.27 1.89
N ASP A 94 5.77 -5.32 2.37
CA ASP A 94 4.31 -5.39 2.48
C ASP A 94 3.72 -4.36 3.46
N MET A 95 4.55 -3.82 4.37
CA MET A 95 4.14 -2.85 5.38
C MET A 95 4.45 -1.40 4.99
N ASP A 96 5.21 -1.19 3.91
CA ASP A 96 5.73 0.13 3.51
C ASP A 96 4.63 1.16 3.27
N MET A 97 3.43 0.70 2.87
CA MET A 97 2.24 1.54 2.71
C MET A 97 1.72 2.12 4.03
N TYR A 98 1.91 1.42 5.16
CA TYR A 98 1.43 1.84 6.48
C TYR A 98 2.48 2.59 7.29
N ARG A 99 3.74 2.62 6.83
CA ARG A 99 4.79 3.36 7.52
C ARG A 99 4.62 4.85 7.31
N ILE A 100 4.55 5.59 8.41
CA ILE A 100 4.67 7.03 8.38
C ILE A 100 6.09 7.34 7.89
N LYS A 101 6.21 7.99 6.73
CA LYS A 101 7.50 8.45 6.23
C LYS A 101 7.85 9.75 6.95
N GLU A 102 8.83 9.71 7.85
CA GLU A 102 9.43 10.91 8.39
C GLU A 102 10.21 11.62 7.28
N LYS A 103 9.77 12.83 6.94
CA LYS A 103 10.48 13.67 5.96
C LYS A 103 11.54 14.47 6.71
N GLN A 104 12.75 13.91 6.82
CA GLN A 104 13.87 14.65 7.40
C GLN A 104 14.48 15.57 6.34
N GLU A 105 13.97 16.80 6.25
CA GLU A 105 14.57 17.85 5.44
C GLU A 105 15.68 18.54 6.23
N VAL A 106 16.92 18.48 5.72
CA VAL A 106 18.02 19.27 6.28
C VAL A 106 17.73 20.75 5.97
N GLY A 107 17.25 21.50 6.97
CA GLY A 107 17.03 22.94 6.90
C GLY A 107 15.59 23.45 6.76
N SER A 108 14.57 22.73 7.26
CA SER A 108 13.18 23.21 7.21
C SER A 108 12.91 24.33 8.23
N TRP A 109 13.19 25.59 7.88
CA TRP A 109 12.60 26.73 8.59
C TRP A 109 11.12 26.82 8.18
N TYR A 110 10.21 26.55 9.12
CA TYR A 110 8.77 26.74 8.90
C TYR A 110 8.45 28.24 8.89
N TYR A 111 8.21 28.83 7.71
CA TYR A 111 7.57 30.14 7.64
C TYR A 111 6.07 29.99 7.91
N VAL A 112 5.66 30.22 9.16
CA VAL A 112 4.25 30.33 9.51
C VAL A 112 3.78 31.75 9.18
N LYS A 113 3.03 31.93 8.08
CA LYS A 113 2.26 33.17 7.86
C LYS A 113 1.20 33.28 8.95
N ARG A 114 1.50 34.00 10.02
CA ARG A 114 0.49 34.44 10.98
C ARG A 114 -0.20 35.66 10.37
N TYR A 115 -1.41 35.45 9.84
CA TYR A 115 -2.29 36.58 9.58
C TYR A 115 -2.56 37.29 10.91
N PRO A 116 -2.56 38.63 10.95
CA PRO A 116 -2.90 39.35 12.16
C PRO A 116 -4.35 38.99 12.53
N THR A 117 -4.52 38.16 13.56
CA THR A 117 -5.80 38.04 14.24
C THR A 117 -6.08 39.38 14.91
N GLY A 118 -7.31 39.89 14.79
CA GLY A 118 -7.68 41.30 15.08
C GLY A 118 -7.34 41.87 16.47
N ASN A 119 -6.73 41.07 17.36
CA ASN A 119 -6.22 41.48 18.67
C ASN A 119 -4.71 41.81 18.70
N GLN A 120 -3.98 41.77 17.58
CA GLN A 120 -2.58 42.21 17.57
C GLN A 120 -2.48 43.74 17.50
N ARG A 121 -1.91 44.36 18.54
CA ARG A 121 -1.58 45.80 18.49
C ARG A 121 -0.46 46.01 17.48
N VAL A 122 -0.79 46.62 16.34
CA VAL A 122 0.21 47.08 15.36
C VAL A 122 0.93 48.28 15.97
N PRO A 123 2.26 48.24 16.18
CA PRO A 123 2.97 49.44 16.58
C PRO A 123 2.84 50.47 15.46
N HIS A 124 2.19 51.59 15.79
CA HIS A 124 1.91 52.67 14.85
C HIS A 124 3.22 53.13 14.20
N ARG A 125 3.21 53.17 12.86
CA ARG A 125 4.28 53.72 12.01
C ARG A 125 4.70 55.09 12.56
N LYS A 126 5.98 55.26 12.93
CA LYS A 126 6.50 56.57 13.33
C LYS A 126 6.27 57.56 12.19
N GLU A 127 5.58 58.67 12.46
CA GLU A 127 5.38 59.75 11.51
C GLU A 127 6.73 60.31 11.07
N LYS A 128 6.88 60.54 9.77
CA LYS A 128 8.01 61.28 9.23
C LYS A 128 7.86 62.73 9.70
N LYS A 129 8.76 63.20 10.56
CA LYS A 129 8.91 64.64 10.81
C LYS A 129 9.30 65.32 9.49
N HIS A 130 8.54 66.35 9.13
CA HIS A 130 8.85 67.26 8.03
C HIS A 130 10.11 68.07 8.33
#